data_AF-A0A0F0HQP5-F1
#
_entry.id   AF-A0A0F0HQP5-F1
#
_cell.length_a   1.000
_cell.length_b   1.000
_cell.length_c   1.000
_cell.angle_alpha   90.00
_cell.angle_beta   90.00
_cell.angle_gamma   90.00
#
_symmetry.space_group_name_H-M   'P 1'
#
loop_
_entity.id
_entity.type
_entity.pdbx_description
1 polymer ?
#
loop_
_entity_poly.entity_id
_entity_poly.type
_entity_poly.pdbx_seq_one_letter_code
_entity_poly.pdbx_strand_id
1 'polypeptide(L)'
;MLACDEEQLDSTLALRRVTAHLGDLSPVNPVDPEALVDSVDLASGGAPPDAALVCDDDVATARLLDLGVPVVHLRSGHRAAPDGATAGGAAAAAATADRALRRLHRPGWLPGPWPSAAGARPTGALAPVRLTRNRVREGTLLLLSVWGVPGQEADAFAAGPLRALVRAAVARTGRCEVVCDTGLAPVRSALDGLADGVRVSRAAEVDVDALHAAADVFLAAPTLGALALAQARRAPLVFLPPLGSAQRELAARVAQVVPVPLATDPGDPSLWVPPEAGGTGQWSALDPALDDLRGAQRVARTLRQLSLAPL
;
A
#
# COMPACT_ATOMS: atom_id res chain seq x y z
N MET A 1 -18.63 -5.62 4.88
CA MET A 1 -17.91 -6.11 3.68
C MET A 1 -16.61 -5.36 3.51
N LEU A 2 -15.58 -6.03 3.02
CA LEU A 2 -14.26 -5.45 2.76
C LEU A 2 -13.87 -5.69 1.29
N ALA A 3 -13.45 -4.64 0.59
CA ALA A 3 -12.94 -4.74 -0.77
C ALA A 3 -11.74 -3.82 -0.97
N CYS A 4 -10.81 -4.24 -1.82
CA CYS A 4 -9.68 -3.42 -2.26
C CYS A 4 -9.33 -3.76 -3.71
N ASP A 5 -8.74 -2.81 -4.41
CA ASP A 5 -7.99 -3.10 -5.62
C ASP A 5 -6.70 -3.87 -5.27
N GLU A 6 -6.72 -5.19 -5.46
CA GLU A 6 -5.58 -6.08 -5.18
C GLU A 6 -4.40 -5.87 -6.14
N GLU A 7 -4.59 -5.15 -7.24
CA GLU A 7 -3.51 -4.76 -8.14
C GLU A 7 -2.72 -3.57 -7.59
N GLN A 8 -3.28 -2.83 -6.63
CA GLN A 8 -2.64 -1.71 -5.97
C GLN A 8 -2.04 -2.10 -4.63
N LEU A 9 -0.71 -2.03 -4.51
CA LEU A 9 -0.02 -2.30 -3.25
C LEU A 9 -0.56 -1.46 -2.08
N ASP A 10 -0.73 -0.15 -2.30
CA ASP A 10 -1.19 0.77 -1.25
C ASP A 10 -2.62 0.44 -0.79
N SER A 11 -3.50 0.01 -1.71
CA SER A 11 -4.87 -0.40 -1.40
C SER A 11 -4.90 -1.69 -0.57
N THR A 12 -4.11 -2.69 -0.95
CA THR A 12 -3.98 -3.95 -0.22
C THR A 12 -3.44 -3.73 1.20
N LEU A 13 -2.40 -2.91 1.34
CA LEU A 13 -1.81 -2.58 2.66
C LEU A 13 -2.78 -1.74 3.51
N ALA A 14 -3.49 -0.79 2.90
CA ALA A 14 -4.49 0.03 3.59
C ALA A 14 -5.61 -0.85 4.15
N LEU A 15 -6.18 -1.72 3.33
CA LEU A 15 -7.27 -2.61 3.74
C LEU A 15 -6.83 -3.45 4.94
N ARG A 16 -5.70 -4.17 4.84
CA ARG A 16 -5.22 -5.06 5.92
C ARG A 16 -4.99 -4.33 7.24
N ARG A 17 -4.38 -3.14 7.20
CA ARG A 17 -4.10 -2.33 8.40
C ARG A 17 -5.37 -1.83 9.04
N VAL A 18 -6.38 -1.44 8.26
CA VAL A 18 -7.70 -1.06 8.79
C VAL A 18 -8.42 -2.28 9.38
N THR A 19 -8.42 -3.42 8.66
CA THR A 19 -9.08 -4.66 9.08
C THR A 19 -8.63 -5.14 10.44
N ALA A 20 -7.33 -5.04 10.72
CA ALA A 20 -6.79 -5.44 12.01
C ALA A 20 -7.26 -4.58 13.20
N HIS A 21 -7.96 -3.48 12.96
CA HIS A 21 -8.59 -2.64 13.98
C HIS A 21 -10.12 -2.78 14.04
N LEU A 22 -10.71 -3.68 13.25
CA LEU A 22 -12.16 -3.88 13.21
C LEU A 22 -12.68 -4.79 14.34
N GLY A 23 -11.81 -5.58 14.97
CA GLY A 23 -12.18 -6.42 16.13
C GLY A 23 -13.22 -7.48 15.75
N ASP A 24 -14.36 -7.47 16.44
CA ASP A 24 -15.44 -8.46 16.30
C ASP A 24 -16.29 -8.31 15.02
N LEU A 25 -16.02 -7.31 14.18
CA LEU A 25 -16.69 -7.19 12.89
C LEU A 25 -16.20 -8.30 11.95
N SER A 26 -17.08 -9.24 11.62
CA SER A 26 -16.80 -10.30 10.66
C SER A 26 -16.64 -9.72 9.25
N PRO A 27 -15.44 -9.79 8.65
CA PRO A 27 -15.26 -9.35 7.28
C PRO A 27 -15.97 -10.31 6.34
N VAL A 28 -16.89 -9.80 5.53
CA VAL A 28 -17.33 -10.49 4.31
C VAL A 28 -16.28 -10.19 3.26
N ASN A 29 -15.37 -11.13 3.04
CA ASN A 29 -14.41 -11.10 1.92
C ASN A 29 -15.13 -11.65 0.68
N PRO A 30 -15.32 -10.86 -0.39
CA PRO A 30 -15.69 -11.45 -1.67
C PRO A 30 -14.49 -12.29 -2.15
N VAL A 31 -14.71 -13.60 -2.30
CA VAL A 31 -13.71 -14.52 -2.85
C VAL A 31 -13.50 -14.27 -4.36
N ASP A 32 -14.40 -13.51 -4.99
CA ASP A 32 -14.34 -13.21 -6.42
C ASP A 32 -15.13 -11.90 -6.72
N PRO A 33 -14.57 -10.91 -7.43
CA PRO A 33 -15.32 -9.73 -7.88
C PRO A 33 -16.42 -10.05 -8.89
N GLU A 34 -16.33 -11.19 -9.59
CA GLU A 34 -17.43 -11.73 -10.40
C GLU A 34 -18.47 -12.48 -9.55
N ALA A 35 -18.05 -13.09 -8.44
CA ALA A 35 -18.99 -13.65 -7.47
C ALA A 35 -19.76 -12.56 -6.71
N LEU A 36 -19.47 -11.26 -6.85
CA LEU A 36 -20.39 -10.21 -6.40
C LEU A 36 -21.72 -10.22 -7.19
N VAL A 37 -21.74 -10.81 -8.38
CA VAL A 37 -22.95 -11.01 -9.18
C VAL A 37 -23.77 -12.21 -8.66
N ASP A 38 -23.11 -13.24 -8.12
CA ASP A 38 -23.73 -14.47 -7.60
C ASP A 38 -23.84 -14.54 -6.05
N SER A 39 -23.10 -13.73 -5.30
CA SER A 39 -23.11 -13.68 -3.82
C SER A 39 -23.94 -12.52 -3.27
N VAL A 40 -24.24 -11.53 -4.11
CA VAL A 40 -25.41 -10.68 -3.95
C VAL A 40 -26.59 -11.26 -4.74
N ASP A 41 -26.56 -12.55 -5.05
CA ASP A 41 -27.77 -13.30 -5.28
C ASP A 41 -28.50 -13.38 -3.92
N LEU A 42 -29.38 -12.40 -3.69
CA LEU A 42 -30.39 -12.42 -2.64
C LEU A 42 -31.24 -13.72 -2.68
N ALA A 43 -31.08 -14.57 -3.71
CA ALA A 43 -31.59 -15.93 -3.79
C ALA A 43 -30.95 -16.91 -2.78
N SER A 44 -29.75 -16.63 -2.25
CA SER A 44 -29.10 -17.46 -1.21
C SER A 44 -29.42 -17.03 0.23
N GLY A 45 -30.26 -15.99 0.43
CA GLY A 45 -30.80 -15.64 1.75
C GLY A 45 -29.84 -14.98 2.75
N GLY A 46 -28.66 -14.51 2.31
CA GLY A 46 -27.74 -13.74 3.14
C GLY A 46 -28.20 -12.28 3.32
N ALA A 47 -28.19 -11.77 4.54
CA ALA A 47 -28.46 -10.36 4.81
C ALA A 47 -27.33 -9.48 4.23
N PRO A 48 -27.64 -8.30 3.65
CA PRO A 48 -26.63 -7.37 3.16
C PRO A 48 -25.72 -6.89 4.31
N PRO A 49 -24.46 -6.53 4.03
CA PRO A 49 -23.55 -6.04 5.07
C PRO A 49 -24.01 -4.69 5.63
N ASP A 50 -23.88 -4.47 6.95
CA ASP A 50 -24.28 -3.21 7.60
C ASP A 50 -23.46 -1.99 7.15
N ALA A 51 -22.21 -2.22 6.74
CA ALA A 51 -21.33 -1.22 6.15
C ALA A 51 -20.22 -1.89 5.32
N ALA A 52 -19.62 -1.12 4.42
CA ALA A 52 -18.49 -1.55 3.61
C ALA A 52 -17.28 -0.60 3.69
N LEU A 53 -16.08 -1.18 3.70
CA LEU A 53 -14.83 -0.48 3.40
C LEU A 53 -14.39 -0.87 2.00
N VAL A 54 -14.16 0.13 1.15
CA VAL A 54 -13.63 -0.08 -0.20
C VAL A 54 -12.37 0.75 -0.36
N CYS A 55 -11.24 0.11 -0.67
CA CYS A 55 -9.96 0.77 -0.91
C CYS A 55 -9.68 0.87 -2.40
N ASP A 56 -9.62 2.10 -2.94
CA ASP A 56 -9.23 2.41 -4.34
C ASP A 56 -10.01 1.71 -5.47
N ASP A 57 -11.15 1.09 -5.16
CA ASP A 57 -12.04 0.45 -6.13
C ASP A 57 -13.35 1.26 -6.26
N ASP A 58 -13.37 2.17 -7.24
CA ASP A 58 -14.54 3.01 -7.53
C ASP A 58 -15.74 2.18 -8.03
N VAL A 59 -15.50 1.04 -8.70
CA VAL A 59 -16.54 0.17 -9.26
C VAL A 59 -17.26 -0.57 -8.13
N ALA A 60 -16.53 -1.20 -7.22
CA ALA A 60 -17.12 -1.84 -6.03
C ALA A 60 -17.82 -0.81 -5.14
N THR A 61 -17.29 0.41 -5.03
CA THR A 61 -17.94 1.51 -4.30
C THR A 61 -19.31 1.84 -4.89
N ALA A 62 -19.38 2.09 -6.20
CA ALA A 62 -20.64 2.42 -6.88
C ALA A 62 -21.67 1.30 -6.74
N ARG A 63 -21.26 0.05 -6.99
CA ARG A 63 -22.12 -1.13 -6.86
C ARG A 63 -22.72 -1.27 -5.46
N LEU A 64 -21.91 -1.10 -4.41
CA LEU A 64 -22.39 -1.20 -3.03
C LEU A 64 -23.37 -0.10 -2.65
N LEU A 65 -23.12 1.12 -3.13
CA LEU A 65 -24.04 2.23 -2.92
C LEU A 65 -25.39 1.98 -3.60
N ASP A 66 -25.39 1.41 -4.81
CA ASP A 66 -26.62 1.06 -5.54
C ASP A 66 -27.42 -0.05 -4.84
N LEU A 67 -26.74 -0.89 -4.06
CA LEU A 67 -27.36 -1.87 -3.16
C LEU A 67 -27.82 -1.27 -1.81
N GLY A 68 -27.65 0.03 -1.60
CA GLY A 68 -28.02 0.72 -0.36
C GLY A 68 -27.07 0.47 0.82
N VAL A 69 -25.89 -0.12 0.58
CA VAL A 69 -24.89 -0.37 1.62
C VAL A 69 -24.12 0.94 1.93
N PRO A 70 -24.02 1.36 3.21
CA PRO A 70 -23.16 2.48 3.59
C PRO A 70 -21.68 2.18 3.30
N VAL A 71 -21.01 3.04 2.52
CA VAL A 71 -19.61 2.83 2.11
C VAL A 71 -18.67 3.88 2.70
N VAL A 72 -17.58 3.42 3.31
CA VAL A 72 -16.35 4.20 3.51
C VAL A 72 -15.41 3.90 2.35
N HIS A 73 -15.24 4.88 1.45
CA HIS A 73 -14.29 4.78 0.36
C HIS A 73 -12.95 5.36 0.82
N LEU A 74 -11.93 4.51 0.97
CA LEU A 74 -10.58 4.92 1.32
C LEU A 74 -9.73 4.99 0.06
N ARG A 75 -9.22 6.18 -0.23
CA ARG A 75 -8.26 6.38 -1.30
C ARG A 75 -6.85 6.28 -0.76
N SER A 76 -6.08 5.34 -1.26
CA SER A 76 -4.68 5.08 -0.93
C SER A 76 -3.81 5.57 -2.08
N GLY A 77 -3.03 6.62 -1.84
CA GLY A 77 -2.15 7.19 -2.85
C GLY A 77 -2.07 8.71 -2.75
N HIS A 78 -1.07 9.28 -3.41
CA HIS A 78 -0.78 10.72 -3.33
C HIS A 78 -1.27 11.52 -4.54
N ARG A 79 -1.69 10.86 -5.62
CA ARG A 79 -2.21 11.51 -6.84
C ARG A 79 -3.73 11.60 -6.89
N ALA A 80 -4.21 12.61 -7.60
CA ALA A 80 -5.61 12.72 -7.99
C ALA A 80 -5.95 11.62 -8.98
N ALA A 81 -7.24 11.30 -9.15
CA ALA A 81 -7.63 10.31 -10.16
C ALA A 81 -7.10 10.84 -11.50
N PRO A 82 -6.60 9.98 -12.39
CA PRO A 82 -6.13 10.46 -13.68
C PRO A 82 -7.24 11.33 -14.32
N ASP A 83 -6.85 12.51 -14.82
CA ASP A 83 -7.71 13.50 -15.52
C ASP A 83 -8.24 12.95 -16.87
N GLY A 84 -8.51 11.65 -16.95
CA GLY A 84 -9.11 10.94 -18.07
C GLY A 84 -10.53 10.46 -17.78
N ALA A 85 -11.13 10.85 -16.64
CA ALA A 85 -12.56 10.72 -16.45
C ALA A 85 -13.24 11.55 -17.55
N THR A 86 -13.76 10.88 -18.58
CA THR A 86 -14.67 11.49 -19.55
C THR A 86 -15.74 12.28 -18.78
N ALA A 87 -16.32 13.32 -19.37
CA ALA A 87 -17.32 14.15 -18.67
C ALA A 87 -18.43 13.33 -17.98
N GLY A 88 -18.74 12.12 -18.49
CA GLY A 88 -19.62 11.13 -17.85
C GLY A 88 -19.01 10.41 -16.63
N GLY A 89 -17.72 10.07 -16.64
CA GLY A 89 -17.01 9.50 -15.48
C GLY A 89 -16.81 10.49 -14.34
N ALA A 90 -16.62 11.77 -14.65
CA ALA A 90 -16.52 12.83 -13.63
C ALA A 90 -17.87 13.07 -12.92
N ALA A 91 -18.99 13.04 -13.66
CA ALA A 91 -20.33 13.14 -13.10
C ALA A 91 -20.72 11.91 -12.26
N ALA A 92 -20.37 10.70 -12.71
CA ALA A 92 -20.55 9.48 -11.92
C ALA A 92 -19.69 9.48 -10.65
N ALA A 93 -18.42 9.91 -10.74
CA ALA A 93 -17.55 10.05 -9.57
C ALA A 93 -18.07 11.10 -8.57
N ALA A 94 -18.68 12.18 -9.05
CA ALA A 94 -19.32 13.20 -8.23
C ALA A 94 -20.61 12.69 -7.55
N ALA A 95 -21.48 11.98 -8.28
CA ALA A 95 -22.68 11.35 -7.71
C ALA A 95 -22.34 10.27 -6.66
N THR A 96 -21.29 9.50 -6.89
CA THR A 96 -20.70 8.56 -5.93
C THR A 96 -20.06 9.29 -4.74
N ALA A 97 -19.53 10.49 -4.95
CA ALA A 97 -18.88 11.27 -3.90
C ALA A 97 -19.85 11.81 -2.85
N ASP A 98 -21.08 12.13 -3.22
CA ASP A 98 -22.10 12.60 -2.27
C ASP A 98 -22.71 11.47 -1.44
N ARG A 99 -22.58 10.20 -1.89
CA ARG A 99 -23.21 9.04 -1.25
C ARG A 99 -22.27 8.21 -0.37
N ALA A 100 -20.95 8.30 -0.57
CA ALA A 100 -19.94 7.57 0.23
C ALA A 100 -19.15 8.47 1.18
N LEU A 101 -18.80 7.95 2.36
CA LEU A 101 -17.84 8.62 3.26
C LEU A 101 -16.42 8.47 2.71
N ARG A 102 -15.92 9.50 2.01
CA ARG A 102 -14.57 9.49 1.45
C ARG A 102 -13.47 9.80 2.48
N ARG A 103 -12.46 8.94 2.53
CA ARG A 103 -11.23 9.10 3.32
C ARG A 103 -10.01 9.11 2.40
N LEU A 104 -8.99 9.89 2.76
CA LEU A 104 -7.74 9.95 2.01
C LEU A 104 -6.55 9.56 2.90
N HIS A 105 -5.76 8.58 2.45
CA HIS A 105 -4.45 8.26 3.03
C HIS A 105 -3.50 9.44 2.77
N ARG A 106 -3.28 10.25 3.79
CA ARG A 106 -2.50 11.48 3.70
C ARG A 106 -1.66 11.66 4.97
N PRO A 107 -0.37 11.26 4.95
CA PRO A 107 0.55 11.61 6.03
C PRO A 107 0.66 13.13 6.16
N GLY A 108 0.53 13.65 7.39
CA GLY A 108 0.50 15.10 7.65
C GLY A 108 1.82 15.81 7.33
N TRP A 109 2.92 15.08 7.35
CA TRP A 109 4.27 15.57 7.08
C TRP A 109 4.63 15.61 5.59
N LEU A 110 3.88 14.95 4.70
CA LEU A 110 4.24 14.88 3.28
C LEU A 110 3.84 16.18 2.54
N PRO A 111 4.74 16.82 1.78
CA PRO A 111 4.43 18.06 1.06
C PRO A 111 3.35 17.92 -0.03
N GLY A 112 2.58 19.01 -0.21
CA GLY A 112 1.54 19.14 -1.25
C GLY A 112 2.10 19.49 -2.65
N PRO A 113 1.24 19.62 -3.68
CA PRO A 113 -0.22 19.73 -3.62
C PRO A 113 -0.92 18.37 -3.48
N TRP A 114 -2.05 18.34 -2.79
CA TRP A 114 -2.83 17.12 -2.58
C TRP A 114 -4.05 17.10 -3.51
N PRO A 115 -4.57 15.91 -3.85
CA PRO A 115 -5.76 15.80 -4.67
C PRO A 115 -6.93 16.58 -4.06
N SER A 116 -7.55 17.42 -4.88
CA SER A 116 -8.85 18.02 -4.56
C SER A 116 -9.91 16.92 -4.63
N ALA A 117 -10.14 16.22 -3.52
CA ALA A 117 -11.28 15.33 -3.38
C ALA A 117 -12.36 16.06 -2.58
N ALA A 118 -13.33 16.65 -3.27
CA ALA A 118 -14.45 17.34 -2.65
C ALA A 118 -15.07 16.45 -1.55
N GLY A 119 -15.16 16.96 -0.33
CA GLY A 119 -15.70 16.24 0.83
C GLY A 119 -14.81 15.16 1.45
N ALA A 120 -13.67 14.78 0.84
CA ALA A 120 -12.82 13.73 1.39
C ALA A 120 -12.04 14.21 2.63
N ARG A 121 -12.10 13.42 3.70
CA ARG A 121 -11.40 13.74 4.95
C ARG A 121 -10.05 13.02 5.01
N PRO A 122 -8.93 13.74 5.26
CA PRO A 122 -7.65 13.09 5.46
C PRO A 122 -7.71 12.20 6.72
N THR A 123 -7.09 11.02 6.65
CA THR A 123 -7.07 10.08 7.79
C THR A 123 -5.74 10.05 8.53
N GLY A 124 -4.64 10.54 7.93
CA GLY A 124 -3.28 10.41 8.47
C GLY A 124 -2.54 9.22 7.83
N ALA A 125 -1.44 8.80 8.44
CA ALA A 125 -0.68 7.62 8.00
C ALA A 125 -1.40 6.32 8.41
N LEU A 126 -1.36 5.32 7.53
CA LEU A 126 -1.88 3.99 7.82
C LEU A 126 -0.73 3.10 8.31
N ALA A 127 -0.49 3.12 9.63
CA ALA A 127 0.59 2.37 10.27
C ALA A 127 0.29 0.87 10.39
N PRO A 128 1.33 0.01 10.44
CA PRO A 128 1.18 -1.39 10.80
C PRO A 128 0.64 -1.54 12.22
N VAL A 129 -0.07 -2.64 12.48
CA VAL A 129 -0.64 -2.95 13.80
C VAL A 129 0.45 -3.12 14.85
N ARG A 130 1.53 -3.83 14.46
CA ARG A 130 2.70 -4.07 15.28
C ARG A 130 3.81 -3.12 14.87
N LEU A 131 4.11 -2.18 15.77
CA LEU A 131 5.15 -1.16 15.58
C LEU A 131 6.57 -1.69 15.88
N THR A 132 6.68 -2.76 16.68
CA THR A 132 7.97 -3.34 17.04
C THR A 132 8.53 -4.22 15.92
N ARG A 133 9.85 -4.16 15.71
CA ARG A 133 10.59 -5.12 14.87
C ARG A 133 10.97 -6.37 15.68
N ASN A 134 11.30 -7.45 14.98
CA ASN A 134 11.83 -8.66 15.61
C ASN A 134 13.22 -8.40 16.20
N ARG A 135 13.53 -9.08 17.31
CA ARG A 135 14.85 -8.99 17.96
C ARG A 135 15.96 -9.63 17.12
N VAL A 136 15.62 -10.71 16.42
CA VAL A 136 16.50 -11.36 15.45
C VAL A 136 15.93 -11.05 14.08
N ARG A 137 16.74 -10.36 13.27
CA ARG A 137 16.40 -9.96 11.90
C ARG A 137 17.43 -10.53 10.96
N GLU A 138 16.97 -10.94 9.79
CA GLU A 138 17.85 -11.52 8.79
C GLU A 138 17.28 -11.24 7.40
N GLY A 139 18.15 -11.20 6.39
CA GLY A 139 17.73 -11.05 5.01
C GLY A 139 17.26 -9.67 4.60
N THR A 140 16.86 -9.60 3.35
CA THR A 140 16.32 -8.39 2.70
C THR A 140 14.86 -8.57 2.31
N LEU A 141 14.04 -7.55 2.52
CA LEU A 141 12.73 -7.40 1.88
C LEU A 141 12.83 -6.37 0.75
N LEU A 142 12.52 -6.81 -0.48
CA LEU A 142 12.26 -5.94 -1.63
C LEU A 142 10.74 -5.86 -1.87
N LEU A 143 10.17 -4.68 -1.65
CA LEU A 143 8.75 -4.42 -1.88
C LEU A 143 8.55 -3.64 -3.19
N LEU A 144 8.05 -4.31 -4.22
CA LEU A 144 7.82 -3.78 -5.55
C LEU A 144 6.37 -3.32 -5.71
N SER A 145 6.19 -2.23 -6.46
CA SER A 145 4.90 -1.86 -7.02
C SER A 145 5.13 -1.54 -8.49
N VAL A 146 4.38 -2.19 -9.38
CA VAL A 146 4.39 -1.90 -10.82
C VAL A 146 3.04 -1.44 -11.32
N TRP A 147 2.09 -1.22 -10.40
CA TRP A 147 0.79 -0.64 -10.73
C TRP A 147 0.95 0.76 -11.34
N GLY A 148 0.28 1.00 -12.47
CA GLY A 148 0.36 2.27 -13.20
C GLY A 148 1.73 2.55 -13.85
N VAL A 149 2.65 1.59 -13.86
CA VAL A 149 3.96 1.69 -14.54
C VAL A 149 3.81 1.23 -16.00
N PRO A 150 4.37 1.96 -16.98
CA PRO A 150 4.40 1.51 -18.36
C PRO A 150 5.08 0.14 -18.49
N GLY A 151 4.49 -0.81 -19.23
CA GLY A 151 4.99 -2.18 -19.34
C GLY A 151 6.47 -2.28 -19.74
N GLN A 152 6.90 -1.49 -20.75
CA GLN A 152 8.29 -1.46 -21.19
C GLN A 152 9.26 -1.02 -20.06
N GLU A 153 8.85 -0.08 -19.22
CA GLU A 153 9.64 0.39 -18.08
C GLU A 153 9.74 -0.69 -16.99
N ALA A 154 8.61 -1.35 -16.68
CA ALA A 154 8.56 -2.47 -15.74
C ALA A 154 9.42 -3.66 -16.21
N ASP A 155 9.33 -4.03 -17.50
CA ASP A 155 10.10 -5.13 -18.09
C ASP A 155 11.60 -4.84 -18.09
N ALA A 156 12.00 -3.63 -18.46
CA ALA A 156 13.40 -3.20 -18.43
C ALA A 156 13.97 -3.22 -17.00
N PHE A 157 13.18 -2.77 -16.02
CA PHE A 157 13.56 -2.83 -14.61
C PHE A 157 13.71 -4.28 -14.12
N ALA A 158 12.76 -5.15 -14.45
CA ALA A 158 12.78 -6.56 -14.05
C ALA A 158 14.00 -7.29 -14.64
N ALA A 159 14.27 -7.09 -15.94
CA ALA A 159 15.35 -7.79 -16.65
C ALA A 159 16.77 -7.38 -16.20
N GLY A 160 16.95 -6.14 -15.74
CA GLY A 160 18.26 -5.59 -15.36
C GLY A 160 18.37 -5.24 -13.87
N PRO A 161 17.99 -4.02 -13.46
CA PRO A 161 18.17 -3.53 -12.09
C PRO A 161 17.66 -4.48 -11.00
N LEU A 162 16.47 -5.05 -11.16
CA LEU A 162 15.90 -5.95 -10.15
C LEU A 162 16.76 -7.20 -9.96
N ARG A 163 17.19 -7.84 -11.05
CA ARG A 163 18.05 -9.03 -11.02
C ARG A 163 19.39 -8.72 -10.34
N ALA A 164 19.95 -7.54 -10.56
CA ALA A 164 21.20 -7.11 -9.90
C ALA A 164 21.02 -6.85 -8.41
N LEU A 165 19.92 -6.18 -8.02
CA LEU A 165 19.58 -5.93 -6.61
C LEU A 165 19.33 -7.22 -5.82
N VAL A 166 18.57 -8.16 -6.38
CA VAL A 166 18.28 -9.44 -5.71
C VAL A 166 19.55 -10.26 -5.51
N ARG A 167 20.46 -10.31 -6.51
CA ARG A 167 21.76 -10.98 -6.33
C ARG A 167 22.59 -10.35 -5.22
N ALA A 168 22.66 -9.02 -5.19
CA ALA A 168 23.38 -8.30 -4.15
C ALA A 168 22.77 -8.55 -2.76
N ALA A 169 21.43 -8.52 -2.67
CA ALA A 169 20.71 -8.80 -1.43
C ALA A 169 21.02 -10.20 -0.88
N VAL A 170 20.96 -11.24 -1.72
CA VAL A 170 21.29 -12.62 -1.32
C VAL A 170 22.76 -12.72 -0.92
N ALA A 171 23.68 -12.14 -1.71
CA ALA A 171 25.11 -12.18 -1.41
C ALA A 171 25.47 -11.49 -0.08
N ARG A 172 24.74 -10.44 0.31
CA ARG A 172 25.00 -9.65 1.53
C ARG A 172 24.26 -10.15 2.76
N THR A 173 23.04 -10.66 2.59
CA THR A 173 22.12 -10.95 3.70
C THR A 173 21.66 -12.41 3.76
N GLY A 174 22.11 -13.25 2.82
CA GLY A 174 21.83 -14.68 2.74
C GLY A 174 20.43 -15.03 2.21
N ARG A 175 19.45 -14.13 2.29
CA ARG A 175 18.09 -14.35 1.79
C ARG A 175 17.41 -13.08 1.30
N CYS A 176 16.51 -13.21 0.35
CA CYS A 176 15.77 -12.11 -0.25
C CYS A 176 14.29 -12.47 -0.46
N GLU A 177 13.41 -11.74 0.22
CA GLU A 177 11.96 -11.79 0.02
C GLU A 177 11.56 -10.67 -0.96
N VAL A 178 11.01 -11.03 -2.11
CA VAL A 178 10.52 -10.11 -3.13
C VAL A 178 9.00 -10.16 -3.13
N VAL A 179 8.37 -9.03 -2.86
CA VAL A 179 6.90 -8.91 -2.83
C VAL A 179 6.45 -7.90 -3.89
N CYS A 180 5.50 -8.26 -4.74
CA CYS A 180 4.95 -7.35 -5.77
C CYS A 180 3.41 -7.35 -5.76
N ASP A 181 2.78 -6.23 -6.14
CA ASP A 181 1.33 -6.13 -6.31
C ASP A 181 0.86 -6.75 -7.64
N THR A 182 1.47 -6.30 -8.74
CA THR A 182 1.25 -6.73 -10.12
C THR A 182 2.57 -7.19 -10.75
N GLY A 183 2.53 -7.68 -11.99
CA GLY A 183 3.74 -8.07 -12.74
C GLY A 183 4.48 -9.28 -12.16
N LEU A 184 3.79 -10.13 -11.38
CA LEU A 184 4.40 -11.29 -10.71
C LEU A 184 5.06 -12.27 -11.68
N ALA A 185 4.44 -12.53 -12.84
CA ALA A 185 5.00 -13.46 -13.84
C ALA A 185 6.31 -12.95 -14.47
N PRO A 186 6.38 -11.70 -14.99
CA PRO A 186 7.65 -11.09 -15.40
C PRO A 186 8.73 -11.08 -14.31
N VAL A 187 8.37 -10.75 -13.06
CA VAL A 187 9.31 -10.75 -11.94
C VAL A 187 9.85 -12.16 -11.66
N ARG A 188 8.98 -13.18 -11.60
CA ARG A 188 9.40 -14.57 -11.40
C ARG A 188 10.31 -15.04 -12.53
N SER A 189 9.96 -14.73 -13.78
CA SER A 189 10.78 -15.07 -14.95
C SER A 189 12.17 -14.42 -14.89
N ALA A 190 12.25 -13.13 -14.55
CA ALA A 190 13.52 -12.42 -14.45
C ALA A 190 14.44 -12.94 -13.33
N LEU A 191 13.83 -13.42 -12.24
CA LEU A 191 14.51 -13.98 -11.07
C LEU A 191 14.73 -15.49 -11.16
N ASP A 192 14.24 -16.14 -12.22
CA ASP A 192 14.46 -17.57 -12.43
C ASP A 192 15.96 -17.89 -12.54
N GLY A 193 16.33 -19.04 -11.98
CA GLY A 193 17.72 -19.50 -11.90
C GLY A 193 18.66 -18.58 -11.10
N LEU A 194 18.15 -17.65 -10.30
CA LEU A 194 18.98 -16.97 -9.29
C LEU A 194 19.25 -17.89 -8.08
N ALA A 195 20.29 -17.55 -7.33
CA ALA A 195 20.80 -18.31 -6.19
C ALA A 195 19.71 -18.75 -5.20
N ASP A 196 19.99 -19.84 -4.49
CA ASP A 196 19.19 -20.29 -3.37
C ASP A 196 18.97 -19.15 -2.37
N GLY A 197 17.74 -19.02 -1.84
CA GLY A 197 17.39 -17.98 -0.86
C GLY A 197 16.55 -16.81 -1.38
N VAL A 198 16.07 -16.86 -2.63
CA VAL A 198 15.08 -15.91 -3.16
C VAL A 198 13.67 -16.48 -3.04
N ARG A 199 12.73 -15.69 -2.51
CA ARG A 199 11.29 -16.01 -2.53
C ARG A 199 10.53 -14.85 -3.16
N VAL A 200 9.56 -15.18 -4.02
CA VAL A 200 8.74 -14.20 -4.75
C VAL A 200 7.26 -14.43 -4.48
N SER A 201 6.58 -13.44 -3.91
CA SER A 201 5.20 -13.54 -3.47
C SER A 201 4.36 -12.34 -3.95
N ARG A 202 3.05 -12.57 -4.11
CA ARG A 202 2.10 -11.46 -4.35
C ARG A 202 1.81 -10.76 -3.03
N ALA A 203 1.70 -9.43 -3.05
CA ALA A 203 1.38 -8.63 -1.87
C ALA A 203 0.08 -9.08 -1.21
N ALA A 204 -0.95 -9.39 -2.01
CA ALA A 204 -2.25 -9.90 -1.56
C ALA A 204 -2.19 -11.24 -0.81
N GLU A 205 -1.10 -12.00 -0.93
CA GLU A 205 -0.97 -13.37 -0.38
C GLU A 205 -0.10 -13.44 0.89
N VAL A 206 0.69 -12.40 1.21
CA VAL A 206 1.65 -12.45 2.33
C VAL A 206 1.51 -11.26 3.27
N ASP A 207 1.76 -11.45 4.57
CA ASP A 207 1.82 -10.35 5.55
C ASP A 207 3.12 -9.54 5.39
N VAL A 208 3.06 -8.49 4.57
CA VAL A 208 4.17 -7.56 4.32
C VAL A 208 4.64 -6.87 5.61
N ASP A 209 3.72 -6.57 6.53
CA ASP A 209 4.07 -5.93 7.78
C ASP A 209 4.89 -6.91 8.66
N ALA A 210 4.56 -8.20 8.68
CA ALA A 210 5.37 -9.22 9.36
C ALA A 210 6.72 -9.45 8.67
N LEU A 211 6.75 -9.52 7.34
CA LEU A 211 8.01 -9.66 6.56
C LEU A 211 8.97 -8.51 6.85
N HIS A 212 8.48 -7.26 6.85
CA HIS A 212 9.30 -6.10 7.20
C HIS A 212 9.77 -6.13 8.67
N ALA A 213 9.01 -6.73 9.60
CA ALA A 213 9.43 -6.84 10.99
C ALA A 213 10.61 -7.80 11.16
N ALA A 214 10.71 -8.82 10.29
CA ALA A 214 11.72 -9.86 10.29
C ALA A 214 12.94 -9.55 9.39
N ALA A 215 12.79 -8.65 8.41
CA ALA A 215 13.86 -8.26 7.51
C ALA A 215 14.88 -7.35 8.21
N ASP A 216 16.16 -7.55 7.90
CA ASP A 216 17.22 -6.68 8.39
C ASP A 216 17.37 -5.44 7.50
N VAL A 217 17.31 -5.66 6.18
CA VAL A 217 17.36 -4.63 5.13
C VAL A 217 15.98 -4.48 4.45
N PHE A 218 15.55 -3.24 4.20
CA PHE A 218 14.28 -2.92 3.55
C PHE A 218 14.47 -1.96 2.37
N LEU A 219 14.19 -2.49 1.17
CA LEU A 219 14.14 -1.72 -0.08
C LEU A 219 12.68 -1.71 -0.58
N ALA A 220 12.17 -0.57 -1.00
CA ALA A 220 10.80 -0.50 -1.51
C ALA A 220 10.62 0.47 -2.67
N ALA A 221 9.69 0.16 -3.57
CA ALA A 221 9.16 1.13 -4.51
C ALA A 221 8.57 2.32 -3.75
N PRO A 222 8.66 3.55 -4.26
CA PRO A 222 8.04 4.71 -3.64
C PRO A 222 6.51 4.58 -3.63
N THR A 223 5.97 4.15 -2.49
CA THR A 223 4.54 4.06 -2.21
C THR A 223 4.23 4.60 -0.80
N LEU A 224 2.98 5.04 -0.55
CA LEU A 224 2.62 5.55 0.78
C LEU A 224 2.62 4.43 1.83
N GLY A 225 2.27 3.22 1.43
CA GLY A 225 2.25 2.03 2.28
C GLY A 225 3.63 1.63 2.76
N ALA A 226 4.66 1.70 1.90
CA ALA A 226 6.05 1.45 2.24
C ALA A 226 6.63 2.54 3.15
N LEU A 227 6.32 3.81 2.86
CA LEU A 227 6.69 4.95 3.69
C LEU A 227 6.12 4.83 5.10
N ALA A 228 4.79 4.63 5.21
CA ALA A 228 4.12 4.48 6.51
C ALA A 228 4.67 3.29 7.30
N LEU A 229 5.03 2.21 6.62
CA LEU A 229 5.61 1.01 7.24
C LEU A 229 7.00 1.28 7.84
N ALA A 230 7.90 1.88 7.07
CA ALA A 230 9.25 2.21 7.55
C ALA A 230 9.21 3.29 8.64
N GLN A 231 8.43 4.34 8.41
CA GLN A 231 8.29 5.47 9.32
C GLN A 231 7.71 5.04 10.68
N ALA A 232 6.61 4.27 10.69
CA ALA A 232 5.97 3.83 11.93
C ALA A 232 6.87 2.93 12.80
N ARG A 233 7.80 2.20 12.19
CA ARG A 233 8.79 1.38 12.90
C ARG A 233 10.13 2.09 13.10
N ARG A 234 10.25 3.34 12.64
CA ARG A 234 11.51 4.11 12.59
C ARG A 234 12.64 3.30 11.95
N ALA A 235 12.32 2.49 10.94
CA ALA A 235 13.24 1.59 10.27
C ALA A 235 13.90 2.27 9.07
N PRO A 236 15.18 1.99 8.76
CA PRO A 236 15.80 2.47 7.53
C PRO A 236 14.99 2.04 6.30
N LEU A 237 14.84 2.97 5.36
CA LEU A 237 14.20 2.73 4.07
C LEU A 237 15.15 3.19 2.97
N VAL A 238 15.38 2.31 2.01
CA VAL A 238 16.00 2.63 0.73
C VAL A 238 14.92 2.53 -0.34
N PHE A 239 14.78 3.57 -1.16
CA PHE A 239 13.89 3.50 -2.30
C PHE A 239 14.53 2.73 -3.46
N LEU A 240 13.73 1.88 -4.09
CA LEU A 240 14.05 1.36 -5.41
C LEU A 240 14.01 2.50 -6.44
N PRO A 241 14.70 2.35 -7.58
CA PRO A 241 14.56 3.29 -8.69
C PRO A 241 13.07 3.55 -9.01
N PRO A 242 12.59 4.81 -8.94
CA PRO A 242 11.18 5.13 -9.08
C PRO A 242 10.67 4.87 -10.50
N LEU A 243 9.69 3.98 -10.62
CA LEU A 243 9.08 3.60 -11.88
C LEU A 243 7.78 4.36 -12.13
N GLY A 244 7.58 4.81 -13.37
CA GLY A 244 6.42 5.61 -13.73
C GLY A 244 6.40 6.99 -13.05
N SER A 245 5.44 7.81 -13.46
CA SER A 245 5.38 9.21 -13.02
C SER A 245 4.93 9.36 -11.56
N ALA A 246 4.08 8.46 -11.06
CA ALA A 246 3.61 8.50 -9.67
C ALA A 246 4.74 8.23 -8.66
N GLN A 247 5.56 7.20 -8.86
CA GLN A 247 6.65 6.91 -7.92
C GLN A 247 7.73 7.99 -7.96
N ARG A 248 8.03 8.54 -9.15
CA ARG A 248 8.98 9.66 -9.30
C ARG A 248 8.51 10.90 -8.53
N GLU A 249 7.23 11.23 -8.65
CA GLU A 249 6.64 12.35 -7.92
C GLU A 249 6.66 12.13 -6.41
N LEU A 250 6.26 10.94 -5.93
CA LEU A 250 6.30 10.63 -4.51
C LEU A 250 7.72 10.69 -3.95
N ALA A 251 8.69 10.08 -4.64
CA ALA A 251 10.10 10.13 -4.25
C ALA A 251 10.60 11.58 -4.17
N ALA A 252 10.26 12.42 -5.15
CA ALA A 252 10.65 13.83 -5.17
C ALA A 252 10.02 14.63 -4.01
N ARG A 253 8.75 14.35 -3.64
CA ARG A 253 8.09 15.00 -2.49
C ARG A 253 8.70 14.56 -1.17
N VAL A 254 9.00 13.27 -1.02
CA VAL A 254 9.61 12.73 0.20
C VAL A 254 11.03 13.29 0.38
N ALA A 255 11.80 13.41 -0.71
CA ALA A 255 13.16 13.94 -0.66
C ALA A 255 13.24 15.39 -0.14
N GLN A 256 12.14 16.14 -0.16
CA GLN A 256 12.07 17.50 0.42
C GLN A 256 12.07 17.50 1.95
N VAL A 257 11.75 16.37 2.59
CA VAL A 257 11.52 16.26 4.04
C VAL A 257 12.33 15.15 4.71
N VAL A 258 12.63 14.07 3.99
CA VAL A 258 13.34 12.90 4.50
C VAL A 258 14.42 12.50 3.49
N PRO A 259 15.69 12.34 3.91
CA PRO A 259 16.76 11.89 3.03
C PRO A 259 16.68 10.37 2.82
N VAL A 260 15.77 9.94 1.96
CA VAL A 260 15.65 8.52 1.55
C VAL A 260 16.63 8.25 0.39
N PRO A 261 17.64 7.36 0.56
CA PRO A 261 18.55 7.01 -0.53
C PRO A 261 17.84 6.20 -1.63
N LEU A 262 18.39 6.24 -2.85
CA LEU A 262 17.95 5.44 -3.99
C LEU A 262 18.91 4.26 -4.21
N ALA A 263 18.37 3.06 -4.47
CA ALA A 263 19.14 1.86 -4.79
C ALA A 263 19.56 1.86 -6.28
N THR A 264 20.36 2.83 -6.69
CA THR A 264 20.85 2.96 -8.08
C THR A 264 22.07 2.09 -8.38
N ASP A 265 22.88 1.79 -7.36
CA ASP A 265 24.06 0.92 -7.48
C ASP A 265 23.98 -0.24 -6.47
N PRO A 266 23.64 -1.47 -6.90
CA PRO A 266 23.62 -2.64 -6.02
C PRO A 266 24.97 -2.94 -5.35
N GLY A 267 26.08 -2.45 -5.92
CA GLY A 267 27.42 -2.60 -5.37
C GLY A 267 27.70 -1.72 -4.15
N ASP A 268 26.93 -0.63 -3.97
CA ASP A 268 27.11 0.30 -2.86
C ASP A 268 26.87 -0.39 -1.52
N PRO A 269 27.90 -0.53 -0.66
CA PRO A 269 27.75 -1.13 0.66
C PRO A 269 26.76 -0.40 1.56
N SER A 270 26.55 0.90 1.36
CA SER A 270 25.70 1.74 2.23
C SER A 270 24.23 1.31 2.20
N LEU A 271 23.76 0.73 1.09
CA LEU A 271 22.40 0.23 0.91
C LEU A 271 22.08 -0.97 1.82
N TRP A 272 23.11 -1.69 2.27
CA TRP A 272 23.01 -2.97 2.95
C TRP A 272 23.36 -2.89 4.44
N VAL A 273 23.65 -1.70 4.97
CA VAL A 273 24.07 -1.54 6.37
C VAL A 273 22.89 -1.73 7.31
N PRO A 274 22.96 -2.66 8.28
CA PRO A 274 21.90 -2.88 9.25
C PRO A 274 21.66 -1.66 10.15
N PRO A 275 20.43 -1.48 10.67
CA PRO A 275 20.02 -0.32 11.46
C PRO A 275 20.88 -0.03 12.70
N GLU A 276 21.50 -1.06 13.28
CA GLU A 276 22.23 -1.00 14.54
C GLU A 276 23.57 -0.25 14.44
N ALA A 277 24.05 0.03 13.23
CA ALA A 277 25.28 0.77 13.00
C ALA A 277 25.08 2.30 12.88
N GLY A 278 23.85 2.84 12.88
CA GLY A 278 23.67 4.31 12.83
C GLY A 278 22.29 4.90 12.48
N GLY A 279 21.17 4.18 12.62
CA GLY A 279 20.01 4.44 11.77
C GLY A 279 18.71 5.01 12.35
N THR A 280 18.66 5.74 13.46
CA THR A 280 17.41 6.48 13.83
C THR A 280 17.25 7.83 13.12
N GLY A 281 18.26 8.25 12.35
CA GLY A 281 18.39 9.60 11.81
C GLY A 281 17.48 9.94 10.62
N GLN A 282 17.07 8.97 9.81
CA GLN A 282 16.27 9.26 8.60
C GLN A 282 14.95 9.94 8.96
N TRP A 283 14.26 9.42 9.97
CA TRP A 283 12.94 9.89 10.38
C TRP A 283 12.99 10.97 11.47
N SER A 284 14.16 11.32 12.01
CA SER A 284 14.29 12.35 13.04
C SER A 284 14.05 13.77 12.51
N ALA A 285 14.07 13.95 11.19
CA ALA A 285 13.71 15.20 10.55
C ALA A 285 12.19 15.49 10.57
N LEU A 286 11.36 14.48 10.82
CA LEU A 286 9.91 14.65 10.84
C LEU A 286 9.43 15.18 12.19
N ASP A 287 8.54 16.17 12.16
CA ASP A 287 7.84 16.67 13.34
C ASP A 287 6.94 15.56 13.94
N PRO A 288 7.15 15.14 15.19
CA PRO A 288 6.30 14.16 15.86
C PRO A 288 4.82 14.56 15.93
N ALA A 289 4.50 15.85 15.90
CA ALA A 289 3.11 16.32 15.88
C ALA A 289 2.41 16.04 14.53
N LEU A 290 3.17 15.89 13.45
CA LEU A 290 2.68 15.50 12.13
C LEU A 290 2.74 13.98 11.90
N ASP A 291 3.27 13.24 12.88
CA ASP A 291 3.44 11.78 12.91
C ASP A 291 2.18 11.07 13.43
N ASP A 292 1.07 11.31 12.75
CA ASP A 292 -0.21 10.72 13.10
C ASP A 292 -0.38 9.32 12.50
N LEU A 293 0.05 8.32 13.26
CA LEU A 293 -0.01 6.89 12.92
C LEU A 293 -1.39 6.25 13.16
N ARG A 294 -2.41 7.02 13.57
CA ARG A 294 -3.72 6.49 13.96
C ARG A 294 -4.70 6.40 12.79
N GLY A 295 -4.26 6.60 11.54
CA GLY A 295 -5.14 6.68 10.39
C GLY A 295 -5.98 5.43 10.17
N ALA A 296 -5.39 4.23 10.34
CA ALA A 296 -6.11 2.97 10.21
C ALA A 296 -7.20 2.82 11.29
N GLN A 297 -6.89 3.20 12.53
CA GLN A 297 -7.84 3.18 13.66
C GLN A 297 -9.02 4.12 13.44
N ARG A 298 -8.80 5.29 12.82
CA ARG A 298 -9.88 6.25 12.51
C ARG A 298 -10.85 5.74 11.45
N VAL A 299 -10.32 5.10 10.41
CA VAL A 299 -11.17 4.46 9.38
C VAL A 299 -11.97 3.33 10.02
N ALA A 300 -11.32 2.45 10.79
CA ALA A 300 -11.98 1.37 11.51
C ALA A 300 -13.05 1.87 12.50
N ARG A 301 -12.80 2.99 13.18
CA ARG A 301 -13.81 3.65 14.03
C ARG A 301 -15.00 4.16 13.21
N THR A 302 -14.75 4.77 12.05
CA THR A 302 -15.81 5.27 11.16
C THR A 302 -16.70 4.12 10.69
N LEU A 303 -16.11 2.99 10.29
CA LEU A 303 -16.84 1.79 9.88
C LEU A 303 -17.72 1.23 11.00
N ARG A 304 -17.18 1.12 12.22
CA ARG A 304 -17.97 0.69 13.40
C ARG A 304 -19.12 1.63 13.74
N GLN A 305 -18.94 2.93 13.50
CA GLN A 305 -20.01 3.91 13.71
C GLN A 305 -21.12 3.73 12.68
N LEU A 306 -20.76 3.54 11.39
CA LEU A 306 -21.71 3.29 10.33
C LEU A 306 -22.49 1.99 10.51
N SER A 307 -21.84 0.91 10.97
CA SER A 307 -22.52 -0.37 11.20
C SER A 307 -23.54 -0.32 12.34
N LEU A 308 -23.41 0.64 13.28
CA LEU A 308 -24.34 0.83 14.39
C LEU A 308 -25.41 1.89 14.11
N ALA A 309 -25.09 2.88 13.28
CA ALA A 309 -25.97 3.97 12.90
C ALA A 309 -25.72 4.35 11.42
N PRO A 310 -26.41 3.69 10.48
CA PRO A 310 -26.35 4.03 9.05
C PRO A 310 -26.80 5.46 8.77
N LEU A 311 -26.29 6.05 7.68
CA LEU A 311 -26.57 7.43 7.24
C LEU A 311 -27.93 7.56 6.56
#